data_AF-A0A2E5XHL3-F1
#
_entry.id   AF-A0A2E5XHL3-F1
#
_cell.length_a   1.000
_cell.length_b   1.000
_cell.length_c   1.000
_cell.angle_alpha   90.00
_cell.angle_beta   90.00
_cell.angle_gamma   90.00
#
_symmetry.space_group_name_H-M   'P 1'
#
loop_
_entity.id
_entity.type
_entity.pdbx_description
1 polymer ?
#
loop_
_entity_poly.entity_id
_entity_poly.type
_entity_poly.pdbx_seq_one_letter_code
_entity_poly.pdbx_strand_id
1 'polypeptide(L)'
;MGQHYVSLELSMNKELDVDKPNNLLFANIDGEDKLVGVAYLFMDKVNTDKKIPFESKLAAWHDHPQFAGPGQTLHMLHVWFIESSNGPFAGLNFWLPFKTAGMAVPNPCWMADEEVADKIRRVSVAFAQATGAFRYLLSRESKRSSSNDGADFKYSEVEIETVIDASRKVGSALNDTEVERALMAGVRDAAAPTLPLLEGLLLVSQLPEKPFTHEGEAHSERFLKFHEIALQLNAAARGDNKLAWSEAADRWIENSNEEEKVSIQRTLNELSNNQMSSEERDAAGIEQPTGKGIN
;
A
#
# COMPACT_ATOMS: atom_id res chain seq x y z
N MET A 1 3.30 -0.43 -2.06
CA MET A 1 2.59 -1.67 -1.66
C MET A 1 3.64 -2.75 -1.57
N GLY A 2 3.92 -3.29 -0.38
CA GLY A 2 5.00 -4.26 -0.16
C GLY A 2 6.43 -3.75 -0.45
N GLN A 3 7.42 -4.50 0.02
CA GLN A 3 8.83 -4.39 -0.33
C GLN A 3 9.17 -5.50 -1.32
N HIS A 4 9.89 -5.16 -2.39
CA HIS A 4 10.31 -6.12 -3.41
C HIS A 4 11.80 -6.39 -3.24
N TYR A 5 12.16 -7.63 -2.91
CA TYR A 5 13.55 -8.09 -2.92
C TYR A 5 13.82 -8.75 -4.26
N VAL A 6 14.62 -8.07 -5.09
CA VAL A 6 14.85 -8.42 -6.50
C VAL A 6 16.21 -9.08 -6.67
N SER A 7 16.24 -10.28 -7.24
CA SER A 7 17.48 -10.89 -7.73
C SER A 7 17.78 -10.34 -9.12
N LEU A 8 18.70 -9.39 -9.21
CA LEU A 8 19.13 -8.83 -10.50
C LEU A 8 19.74 -9.89 -11.42
N GLU A 9 20.49 -10.86 -10.87
CA GLU A 9 21.06 -11.96 -11.64
C GLU A 9 19.97 -12.79 -12.34
N LEU A 10 18.96 -13.22 -11.58
CA LEU A 10 17.82 -13.95 -12.15
C LEU A 10 16.99 -13.06 -13.07
N SER A 11 16.91 -11.75 -12.80
CA SER A 11 16.13 -10.80 -13.59
C SER A 11 16.73 -10.54 -14.98
N MET A 12 18.06 -10.54 -15.05
CA MET A 12 18.81 -10.35 -16.28
C MET A 12 18.98 -11.66 -17.05
N ASN A 13 18.80 -12.80 -16.38
CA ASN A 13 18.68 -14.09 -17.03
C ASN A 13 17.37 -14.12 -17.82
N LYS A 14 17.46 -14.16 -19.16
CA LYS A 14 16.28 -14.12 -20.05
C LYS A 14 15.42 -15.39 -19.97
N GLU A 15 15.84 -16.37 -19.18
CA GLU A 15 15.15 -17.63 -18.95
C GLU A 15 14.30 -17.56 -17.69
N LEU A 16 13.09 -18.09 -17.79
CA LEU A 16 12.14 -18.13 -16.68
C LEU A 16 12.16 -19.52 -16.03
N ASP A 17 12.55 -19.56 -14.76
CA ASP A 17 12.61 -20.77 -13.94
C ASP A 17 11.47 -20.73 -12.92
N VAL A 18 10.50 -21.63 -13.08
CA VAL A 18 9.30 -21.69 -12.24
C VAL A 18 9.60 -22.08 -10.79
N ASP A 19 10.76 -22.68 -10.52
CA ASP A 19 11.20 -23.06 -9.18
C ASP A 19 12.07 -21.95 -8.52
N LYS A 20 12.38 -20.88 -9.27
CA LYS A 20 13.23 -19.77 -8.81
C LYS A 20 12.61 -18.41 -9.14
N PRO A 21 11.65 -17.92 -8.34
CA PRO A 21 11.11 -16.58 -8.52
C PRO A 21 12.23 -15.53 -8.40
N ASN A 22 12.24 -14.56 -9.31
CA ASN A 22 13.26 -13.51 -9.35
C ASN A 22 13.00 -12.43 -8.29
N ASN A 23 11.74 -12.29 -7.83
CA ASN A 23 11.34 -11.33 -6.80
C ASN A 23 10.64 -12.02 -5.63
N LEU A 24 11.00 -11.62 -4.42
CA LEU A 24 10.26 -11.91 -3.20
C LEU A 24 9.50 -10.66 -2.75
N LEU A 25 8.21 -10.82 -2.44
CA LEU A 25 7.34 -9.73 -2.03
C LEU A 25 7.10 -9.84 -0.53
N PHE A 26 7.57 -8.86 0.23
CA PHE A 26 7.38 -8.78 1.67
C PHE A 26 6.41 -7.67 2.04
N ALA A 27 5.65 -7.87 3.10
CA ALA A 27 4.90 -6.79 3.73
C ALA A 27 4.87 -7.02 5.24
N ASN A 28 4.98 -5.94 6.01
CA ASN A 28 4.74 -5.98 7.44
C ASN A 28 3.24 -6.19 7.70
N ILE A 29 2.92 -7.30 8.35
CA ILE A 29 1.56 -7.69 8.72
C ILE A 29 1.61 -8.04 10.21
N ASP A 30 0.83 -7.34 11.03
CA ASP A 30 0.79 -7.51 12.49
C ASP A 30 2.13 -7.23 13.20
N GLY A 31 2.95 -6.34 12.64
CA GLY A 31 4.27 -5.99 13.18
C GLY A 31 5.42 -6.91 12.73
N GLU A 32 5.16 -7.86 11.83
CA GLU A 32 6.19 -8.77 11.31
C GLU A 32 6.28 -8.71 9.79
N ASP A 33 7.49 -8.67 9.25
CA ASP A 33 7.71 -8.77 7.82
C ASP A 33 7.41 -10.20 7.35
N LYS A 34 6.32 -10.36 6.61
CA LYS A 34 5.87 -11.64 6.07
C LYS A 34 6.12 -11.69 4.57
N LEU A 35 6.56 -12.85 4.08
CA LEU A 35 6.56 -13.14 2.65
C LEU A 35 5.11 -13.26 2.19
N VAL A 36 4.63 -12.27 1.45
CA VAL A 36 3.23 -12.17 0.99
C VAL A 36 3.04 -12.63 -0.45
N GLY A 37 4.14 -12.86 -1.17
CA GLY A 37 4.09 -13.37 -2.52
C GLY A 37 5.47 -13.43 -3.17
N VAL A 38 5.46 -13.78 -4.44
CA VAL A 38 6.64 -13.77 -5.31
C VAL A 38 6.27 -13.12 -6.63
N ALA A 39 7.26 -12.70 -7.41
CA ALA A 39 7.04 -12.38 -8.80
C ALA A 39 8.06 -13.04 -9.70
N TYR A 40 7.56 -13.41 -10.88
CA TYR A 40 8.30 -13.95 -11.99
C TYR A 40 8.45 -12.85 -13.02
N LEU A 41 9.65 -12.65 -13.51
CA LEU A 41 9.91 -11.62 -14.50
C LEU A 41 10.91 -12.05 -15.55
N PHE A 42 10.81 -11.45 -16.72
CA PHE A 42 11.83 -11.54 -17.76
C PHE A 42 11.73 -10.34 -18.70
N MET A 43 12.87 -9.94 -19.27
CA MET A 43 12.90 -8.89 -20.28
C MET A 43 12.80 -9.49 -21.69
N ASP A 44 11.90 -8.97 -22.51
CA ASP A 44 11.78 -9.33 -23.92
C ASP A 44 11.04 -8.25 -24.73
N LYS A 45 10.81 -8.50 -26.02
CA LYS A 45 9.88 -7.69 -26.83
C LYS A 45 8.46 -7.70 -26.24
N VAL A 46 7.75 -6.58 -26.44
CA VAL A 46 6.35 -6.31 -26.04
C VAL A 46 5.42 -7.49 -26.37
N ASN A 47 5.42 -7.95 -27.63
CA ASN A 47 4.70 -9.16 -28.03
C ASN A 47 5.66 -10.36 -28.09
N THR A 48 6.03 -10.87 -26.91
CA THR A 48 6.95 -12.01 -26.80
C THR A 48 6.37 -13.25 -27.47
N ASP A 49 7.20 -13.98 -28.19
CA ASP A 49 6.90 -15.31 -28.74
C ASP A 49 7.38 -16.45 -27.83
N LYS A 50 7.94 -16.11 -26.66
CA LYS A 50 8.31 -17.10 -25.67
C LYS A 50 7.06 -17.75 -25.11
N LYS A 51 7.15 -19.06 -24.90
CA LYS A 51 6.14 -19.79 -24.14
C LYS A 51 6.21 -19.36 -22.68
N ILE A 52 5.14 -18.75 -22.18
CA ILE A 52 5.07 -18.25 -20.81
C ILE A 52 4.47 -19.34 -19.90
N PRO A 53 5.12 -19.71 -18.79
CA PRO A 53 4.54 -20.60 -17.79
C PRO A 53 3.37 -19.89 -17.08
N PHE A 54 2.44 -20.70 -16.57
CA PHE A 54 1.22 -20.20 -15.92
C PHE A 54 0.28 -19.38 -16.82
N GLU A 55 0.55 -19.30 -18.13
CA GLU A 55 -0.32 -18.63 -19.10
C GLU A 55 -1.75 -19.20 -19.02
N SER A 56 -2.66 -18.34 -18.57
CA SER A 56 -4.07 -18.68 -18.38
C SER A 56 -4.88 -17.40 -18.23
N LYS A 57 -6.21 -17.50 -18.37
CA LYS A 57 -7.13 -16.39 -18.09
C LYS A 57 -7.07 -15.87 -16.65
N LEU A 58 -6.46 -16.63 -15.74
CA LEU A 58 -6.33 -16.25 -14.34
C LEU A 58 -4.99 -15.56 -14.04
N ALA A 59 -3.96 -15.79 -14.86
CA ALA A 59 -2.64 -15.21 -14.66
C ALA A 59 -2.53 -13.84 -15.30
N ALA A 60 -2.52 -12.78 -14.48
CA ALA A 60 -2.42 -11.40 -14.96
C ALA A 60 -0.96 -11.01 -15.22
N TRP A 61 -0.38 -11.58 -16.27
CA TRP A 61 0.89 -11.10 -16.82
C TRP A 61 0.72 -9.66 -17.31
N HIS A 62 1.67 -8.80 -16.95
CA HIS A 62 1.63 -7.39 -17.32
C HIS A 62 3.03 -6.82 -17.54
N ASP A 63 3.06 -5.61 -18.07
CA ASP A 63 4.25 -4.99 -18.62
C ASP A 63 4.74 -3.77 -17.83
N HIS A 64 6.04 -3.78 -17.56
CA HIS A 64 6.78 -2.66 -16.98
C HIS A 64 7.82 -2.10 -17.96
N PRO A 65 7.41 -1.31 -18.95
CA PRO A 65 8.29 -0.70 -19.95
C PRO A 65 9.40 0.20 -19.38
N GLN A 66 9.15 0.83 -18.23
CA GLN A 66 10.08 1.77 -17.60
C GLN A 66 11.39 1.10 -17.16
N PHE A 67 11.39 -0.24 -17.09
CA PHE A 67 12.55 -1.04 -16.72
C PHE A 67 13.25 -1.70 -17.93
N ALA A 68 12.81 -1.40 -19.16
CA ALA A 68 13.31 -2.04 -20.37
C ALA A 68 13.84 -1.06 -21.44
N GLY A 69 14.66 -1.59 -22.34
CA GLY A 69 15.22 -0.84 -23.47
C GLY A 69 14.20 -0.61 -24.60
N PRO A 70 14.56 0.16 -25.64
CA PRO A 70 13.67 0.43 -26.76
C PRO A 70 13.13 -0.84 -27.41
N GLY A 71 11.80 -0.91 -27.60
CA GLY A 71 11.10 -2.05 -28.20
C GLY A 71 10.99 -3.28 -27.28
N GLN A 72 11.36 -3.15 -26.01
CA GLN A 72 11.28 -4.19 -24.99
C GLN A 72 10.40 -3.74 -23.82
N THR A 73 10.01 -4.73 -23.01
CA THR A 73 9.29 -4.57 -21.75
C THR A 73 9.84 -5.57 -20.74
N LEU A 74 9.63 -5.28 -19.46
CA LEU A 74 9.75 -6.26 -18.39
C LEU A 74 8.38 -6.92 -18.21
N HIS A 75 8.26 -8.16 -18.66
CA HIS A 75 7.08 -9.00 -18.43
C HIS A 75 7.09 -9.45 -16.97
N MET A 76 5.97 -9.31 -16.27
CA MET A 76 5.87 -9.66 -14.86
C MET A 76 4.57 -10.40 -14.52
N LEU A 77 4.69 -11.44 -13.71
CA LEU A 77 3.58 -12.11 -13.04
C LEU A 77 3.80 -12.06 -11.53
N HIS A 78 2.82 -11.52 -10.82
CA HIS A 78 2.77 -11.62 -9.36
C HIS A 78 2.02 -12.90 -8.97
N VAL A 79 2.47 -13.53 -7.88
CA VAL A 79 1.79 -14.65 -7.23
C VAL A 79 1.68 -14.32 -5.74
N TRP A 80 0.46 -14.07 -5.26
CA TRP A 80 0.18 -13.74 -3.88
C TRP A 80 -0.07 -15.00 -3.05
N PHE A 81 0.61 -15.10 -1.91
CA PHE A 81 0.38 -16.14 -0.89
C PHE A 81 -0.66 -15.72 0.16
N ILE A 82 -1.10 -14.48 0.07
CA ILE A 82 -2.19 -13.92 0.84
C ILE A 82 -3.40 -13.69 -0.06
N GLU A 83 -4.57 -13.56 0.54
CA GLU A 83 -5.77 -13.14 -0.19
C GLU A 83 -5.54 -11.82 -0.92
N SER A 84 -6.00 -11.77 -2.17
CA SER A 84 -5.88 -10.63 -3.05
C SER A 84 -7.22 -10.28 -3.66
N SER A 85 -7.46 -8.98 -3.80
CA SER A 85 -8.74 -8.42 -4.25
C SER A 85 -9.23 -8.95 -5.59
N ASN A 86 -8.30 -9.31 -6.47
CA ASN A 86 -8.59 -9.81 -7.82
C ASN A 86 -8.03 -11.24 -8.03
N GLY A 87 -7.81 -11.99 -6.94
CA GLY A 87 -7.30 -13.35 -6.99
C GLY A 87 -5.77 -13.47 -6.90
N PRO A 88 -5.25 -14.71 -6.78
CA PRO A 88 -3.86 -14.98 -6.40
C PRO A 88 -2.82 -14.55 -7.43
N PHE A 89 -3.22 -14.33 -8.69
CA PHE A 89 -2.32 -13.90 -9.76
C PHE A 89 -2.58 -12.47 -10.24
N ALA A 90 -3.41 -11.70 -9.51
CA ALA A 90 -3.60 -10.29 -9.81
C ALA A 90 -2.25 -9.57 -9.73
N GLY A 91 -1.90 -8.70 -10.66
CA GLY A 91 -0.63 -7.99 -10.53
C GLY A 91 -0.67 -6.86 -9.49
N LEU A 92 -1.84 -6.52 -8.94
CA LEU A 92 -2.02 -5.68 -7.75
C LEU A 92 -2.92 -6.34 -6.73
N ASN A 93 -2.62 -6.10 -5.45
CA ASN A 93 -3.46 -6.48 -4.34
C ASN A 93 -3.96 -5.23 -3.60
N PHE A 94 -5.18 -4.77 -3.91
CA PHE A 94 -5.80 -3.60 -3.27
C PHE A 94 -6.22 -3.86 -1.81
N TRP A 95 -6.08 -5.10 -1.32
CA TRP A 95 -6.29 -5.40 0.08
C TRP A 95 -5.03 -5.30 0.92
N LEU A 96 -3.86 -5.30 0.30
CA LEU A 96 -2.59 -5.27 1.01
C LEU A 96 -2.45 -4.02 1.89
N PRO A 97 -2.83 -2.79 1.48
CA PRO A 97 -2.76 -1.62 2.36
C PRO A 97 -3.59 -1.74 3.64
N PHE A 98 -4.78 -2.36 3.57
CA PHE A 98 -5.61 -2.61 4.75
C PHE A 98 -4.97 -3.66 5.66
N LYS A 99 -4.48 -4.77 5.10
CA LYS A 99 -3.80 -5.83 5.87
C LYS A 99 -2.55 -5.30 6.58
N THR A 100 -1.74 -4.47 5.91
CA THR A 100 -0.56 -3.83 6.52
C THR A 100 -0.91 -2.88 7.65
N ALA A 101 -2.09 -2.27 7.59
CA ALA A 101 -2.62 -1.44 8.67
C ALA A 101 -3.52 -2.21 9.63
N GLY A 102 -3.40 -3.54 9.75
CA GLY A 102 -4.16 -4.33 10.72
C GLY A 102 -5.69 -4.22 10.58
N MET A 103 -6.19 -3.75 9.44
CA MET A 103 -7.61 -3.57 9.16
C MET A 103 -8.17 -4.83 8.51
N ALA A 104 -9.44 -5.12 8.81
CA ALA A 104 -10.20 -6.09 8.05
C ALA A 104 -10.31 -5.63 6.59
N VAL A 105 -10.19 -6.59 5.68
CA VAL A 105 -10.32 -6.33 4.23
C VAL A 105 -11.80 -6.30 3.84
N PRO A 106 -12.19 -5.52 2.82
CA PRO A 106 -13.54 -5.57 2.27
C PRO A 106 -13.92 -7.00 1.87
N ASN A 107 -15.20 -7.37 2.02
CA ASN A 107 -15.65 -8.70 1.63
C ASN A 107 -15.38 -8.92 0.12
N PRO A 108 -14.76 -10.05 -0.27
CA PRO A 108 -14.50 -10.38 -1.67
C PRO A 108 -15.70 -10.26 -2.59
N CYS A 109 -16.91 -10.59 -2.12
CA CYS A 109 -18.13 -10.52 -2.91
C CYS A 109 -18.51 -9.09 -3.32
N TRP A 110 -18.01 -8.07 -2.61
CA TRP A 110 -18.30 -6.68 -2.95
C TRP A 110 -17.56 -6.21 -4.20
N MET A 111 -16.46 -6.89 -4.56
CA MET A 111 -15.72 -6.62 -5.81
C MET A 111 -16.53 -7.00 -7.06
N ALA A 112 -17.63 -7.73 -6.93
CA ALA A 112 -18.54 -8.03 -8.05
C ALA A 112 -19.41 -6.83 -8.45
N ASP A 113 -19.49 -5.80 -7.61
CA ASP A 113 -20.14 -4.53 -7.90
C ASP A 113 -19.06 -3.52 -8.30
N GLU A 114 -19.07 -3.08 -9.57
CA GLU A 114 -18.00 -2.25 -10.12
C GLU A 114 -17.91 -0.87 -9.43
N GLU A 115 -19.03 -0.31 -8.97
CA GLU A 115 -18.99 0.97 -8.24
C GLU A 115 -18.27 0.79 -6.90
N VAL A 116 -18.57 -0.28 -6.18
CA VAL A 116 -17.91 -0.58 -4.91
C VAL A 116 -16.46 -1.02 -5.11
N ALA A 117 -16.17 -1.76 -6.18
CA ALA A 117 -14.81 -2.12 -6.55
C ALA A 117 -13.96 -0.87 -6.83
N ASP A 118 -14.49 0.12 -7.55
CA ASP A 118 -13.82 1.40 -7.78
C ASP A 118 -13.55 2.15 -6.47
N LYS A 119 -14.52 2.19 -5.56
CA LYS A 119 -14.32 2.76 -4.21
C LYS A 119 -13.22 2.03 -3.44
N ILE A 120 -13.18 0.70 -3.47
CA ILE A 120 -12.11 -0.11 -2.85
C ILE A 120 -10.74 0.25 -3.41
N ARG A 121 -10.61 0.36 -4.74
CA ARG A 121 -9.34 0.73 -5.39
C ARG A 121 -8.90 2.14 -4.99
N ARG A 122 -9.81 3.13 -5.04
CA ARG A 122 -9.53 4.52 -4.64
C ARG A 122 -9.12 4.62 -3.18
N VAL A 123 -9.89 4.05 -2.28
CA VAL A 123 -9.57 4.07 -0.84
C VAL A 123 -8.27 3.34 -0.57
N SER A 124 -8.01 2.20 -1.19
CA SER A 124 -6.73 1.48 -1.06
C SER A 124 -5.53 2.37 -1.41
N VAL A 125 -5.59 3.09 -2.54
CA VAL A 125 -4.51 3.99 -2.96
C VAL A 125 -4.41 5.20 -2.03
N ALA A 126 -5.54 5.83 -1.72
CA ALA A 126 -5.60 6.99 -0.83
C ALA A 126 -5.04 6.66 0.55
N PHE A 127 -5.41 5.50 1.07
CA PHE A 127 -4.92 4.97 2.33
C PHE A 127 -3.41 4.73 2.28
N ALA A 128 -2.88 4.06 1.23
CA ALA A 128 -1.45 3.87 1.06
C ALA A 128 -0.66 5.20 0.97
N GLN A 129 -1.21 6.22 0.30
CA GLN A 129 -0.57 7.54 0.19
C GLN A 129 -0.59 8.30 1.52
N ALA A 130 -1.75 8.35 2.20
CA ALA A 130 -1.91 9.04 3.49
C ALA A 130 -0.96 8.44 4.54
N THR A 131 -0.92 7.11 4.61
CA THR A 131 -0.05 6.39 5.52
C THR A 131 1.44 6.60 5.24
N GLY A 132 1.84 6.65 3.96
CA GLY A 132 3.20 7.04 3.57
C GLY A 132 3.56 8.48 3.94
N ALA A 133 2.62 9.42 3.83
CA ALA A 133 2.82 10.81 4.22
C ALA A 133 3.03 10.97 5.74
N PHE A 134 2.25 10.28 6.56
CA PHE A 134 2.42 10.29 8.02
C PHE A 134 3.79 9.75 8.42
N ARG A 135 4.24 8.66 7.80
CA ARG A 135 5.59 8.13 8.00
C ARG A 135 6.68 9.12 7.63
N TYR A 136 6.55 9.79 6.49
CA TYR A 136 7.52 10.80 6.07
C TYR A 136 7.64 11.93 7.12
N LEU A 137 6.51 12.41 7.64
CA LEU A 137 6.46 13.42 8.68
C LEU A 137 7.14 12.94 9.97
N LEU A 138 6.78 11.77 10.47
CA LEU A 138 7.38 11.16 11.66
C LEU A 138 8.90 10.98 11.52
N SER A 139 9.37 10.52 10.37
CA SER A 139 10.79 10.36 10.10
C SER A 139 11.57 11.69 10.10
N ARG A 140 10.92 12.80 9.72
CA ARG A 140 11.52 14.15 9.75
C ARG A 140 11.61 14.72 11.15
N GLU A 141 10.62 14.47 11.99
CA GLU A 141 10.63 14.91 13.39
C GLU A 141 11.67 14.14 14.20
N SER A 142 11.73 12.81 14.00
CA SER A 142 12.79 11.96 14.57
C SER A 142 14.20 12.45 14.20
N LYS A 143 14.46 12.73 12.92
CA LYS A 143 15.76 13.28 12.47
C LYS A 143 16.10 14.65 13.06
N ARG A 144 15.10 15.43 13.48
CA ARG A 144 15.30 16.73 14.15
C ARG A 144 15.67 16.56 15.62
N SER A 145 15.23 15.49 16.29
CA SER A 145 15.61 15.21 17.67
C SER A 145 16.95 14.44 17.77
N SER A 146 17.32 13.67 16.75
CA SER A 146 18.53 12.84 16.72
C SER A 146 19.78 13.58 16.22
N SER A 147 20.11 14.75 16.77
CA SER A 147 21.38 15.43 16.44
C SER A 147 22.62 14.79 17.07
N ASN A 148 22.49 13.64 17.73
CA ASN A 148 23.60 12.84 18.25
C ASN A 148 23.47 11.38 17.76
N ASP A 149 24.48 10.96 17.00
CA ASP A 149 24.93 9.60 16.67
C ASP A 149 23.92 8.44 16.78
N GLY A 150 23.55 7.87 15.63
CA GLY A 150 23.29 6.43 15.45
C GLY A 150 22.28 5.76 16.38
N ALA A 151 21.28 6.49 16.89
CA ALA A 151 20.35 5.94 17.87
C ALA A 151 19.34 4.97 17.24
N ASP A 152 19.32 3.73 17.73
CA ASP A 152 18.14 2.86 17.74
C ASP A 152 16.95 3.72 18.17
N PHE A 153 16.04 4.03 17.24
CA PHE A 153 14.76 4.62 17.58
C PHE A 153 14.11 3.67 18.61
N LYS A 154 13.55 4.16 19.70
CA LYS A 154 12.76 3.38 20.65
C LYS A 154 11.72 4.31 21.22
N TYR A 155 10.46 3.89 21.19
CA TYR A 155 9.42 4.57 21.95
C TYR A 155 9.66 4.34 23.45
N SER A 156 9.53 5.40 24.24
CA SER A 156 9.46 5.31 25.69
C SER A 156 8.14 4.67 26.13
N GLU A 157 8.11 4.08 27.34
CA GLU A 157 6.87 3.51 27.91
C GLU A 157 5.72 4.54 27.92
N VAL A 158 6.03 5.81 28.22
CA VAL A 158 5.06 6.91 28.24
C VAL A 158 4.47 7.18 26.85
N GLU A 159 5.27 7.13 25.79
CA GLU A 159 4.80 7.29 24.41
C GLU A 159 3.91 6.11 23.99
N ILE A 160 4.27 4.89 24.37
CA ILE A 160 3.47 3.69 24.11
C ILE A 160 2.11 3.80 24.82
N GLU A 161 2.10 4.13 26.11
CA GLU A 161 0.87 4.33 26.88
C GLU A 161 0.00 5.45 26.30
N THR A 162 0.62 6.55 25.86
CA THR A 162 -0.09 7.68 25.24
C THR A 162 -0.80 7.25 23.95
N VAL A 163 -0.15 6.45 23.10
CA VAL A 163 -0.76 5.93 21.87
C VAL A 163 -1.85 4.92 22.20
N ILE A 164 -1.66 4.06 23.20
CA ILE A 164 -2.69 3.12 23.66
C ILE A 164 -3.93 3.88 24.13
N ASP A 165 -3.78 4.91 24.95
CA ASP A 165 -4.90 5.71 25.45
C ASP A 165 -5.56 6.53 24.34
N ALA A 166 -4.79 7.10 23.42
CA ALA A 166 -5.31 7.76 22.24
C ALA A 166 -6.11 6.78 21.38
N SER A 167 -5.56 5.59 21.13
CA SER A 167 -6.17 4.47 20.39
C SER A 167 -7.50 4.03 21.01
N ARG A 168 -7.57 3.89 22.34
CA ARG A 168 -8.80 3.60 23.07
C ARG A 168 -9.83 4.72 22.93
N LYS A 169 -9.39 5.98 23.10
CA LYS A 169 -10.26 7.17 23.02
C LYS A 169 -10.91 7.33 21.64
N VAL A 170 -10.18 6.99 20.59
CA VAL A 170 -10.70 7.04 19.22
C VAL A 170 -11.48 5.78 18.81
N GLY A 171 -11.50 4.73 19.65
CA GLY A 171 -12.26 3.51 19.41
C GLY A 171 -11.57 2.52 18.49
N SER A 172 -10.24 2.45 18.53
CA SER A 172 -9.46 1.48 17.78
C SER A 172 -9.91 0.05 18.03
N ALA A 173 -9.87 -0.76 16.98
CA ALA A 173 -10.24 -2.17 17.05
C ALA A 173 -9.07 -3.10 17.43
N LEU A 174 -7.91 -2.51 17.74
CA LEU A 174 -6.70 -3.18 18.18
C LEU A 174 -6.65 -3.20 19.71
N ASN A 175 -6.20 -4.31 20.28
CA ASN A 175 -5.89 -4.38 21.71
C ASN A 175 -4.51 -3.75 22.01
N ASP A 176 -4.26 -3.49 23.29
CA ASP A 176 -3.02 -2.82 23.74
C ASP A 176 -1.75 -3.53 23.25
N THR A 177 -1.73 -4.87 23.27
CA THR A 177 -0.58 -5.66 22.80
C THR A 177 -0.37 -5.54 21.29
N GLU A 178 -1.45 -5.45 20.50
CA GLU A 178 -1.38 -5.22 19.06
C GLU A 178 -0.87 -3.81 18.75
N VAL A 179 -1.28 -2.81 19.54
CA VAL A 179 -0.79 -1.43 19.43
C VAL A 179 0.71 -1.36 19.71
N GLU A 180 1.16 -1.97 20.80
CA GLU A 180 2.57 -2.02 21.18
C GLU A 180 3.43 -2.73 20.12
N ARG A 181 2.98 -3.91 19.65
CA ARG A 181 3.71 -4.66 18.60
C ARG A 181 3.89 -3.84 17.33
N ALA A 182 2.87 -3.09 16.96
CA ALA A 182 2.89 -2.29 15.76
C ALA A 182 3.82 -1.08 15.86
N LEU A 183 3.80 -0.38 17.00
CA LEU A 183 4.76 0.69 17.30
C LEU A 183 6.20 0.16 17.25
N MET A 184 6.46 -0.98 17.89
CA MET A 184 7.80 -1.57 17.95
C MET A 184 8.31 -2.08 16.60
N ALA A 185 7.41 -2.38 15.66
CA ALA A 185 7.80 -2.77 14.31
C ALA A 185 8.17 -1.56 13.43
N GLY A 186 7.53 -0.40 13.60
CA GLY A 186 7.84 0.82 12.84
C GLY A 186 9.17 1.43 13.26
N VAL A 187 9.55 1.14 14.51
CA VAL A 187 10.87 1.43 15.07
C VAL A 187 11.99 0.62 14.40
N ARG A 188 11.76 -0.67 14.14
CA ARG A 188 12.80 -1.60 13.66
C ARG A 188 13.16 -1.38 12.20
N ASP A 189 12.20 -0.95 11.40
CA ASP A 189 12.42 -0.55 10.02
C ASP A 189 11.47 0.60 9.67
N ALA A 190 12.02 1.80 9.47
CA ALA A 190 11.23 2.95 9.03
C ALA A 190 10.60 2.73 7.64
N ALA A 191 11.02 1.70 6.89
CA ALA A 191 10.41 1.25 5.64
C ALA A 191 9.38 0.11 5.84
N ALA A 192 9.24 -0.45 7.04
CA ALA A 192 8.23 -1.44 7.36
C ALA A 192 6.84 -0.82 7.29
N PRO A 193 5.86 -1.47 6.63
CA PRO A 193 4.49 -1.01 6.58
C PRO A 193 3.72 -1.32 7.88
N THR A 194 4.22 -0.83 9.01
CA THR A 194 3.55 -0.87 10.31
C THR A 194 2.36 0.05 10.38
N LEU A 195 1.40 -0.25 11.27
CA LEU A 195 0.12 0.44 11.49
C LEU A 195 0.26 1.99 11.48
N PRO A 196 0.10 2.63 10.32
CA PRO A 196 0.43 4.04 10.17
C PRO A 196 -0.62 4.94 10.83
N LEU A 197 -1.80 4.37 11.12
CA LEU A 197 -2.87 5.00 11.90
C LEU A 197 -2.52 5.15 13.39
N LEU A 198 -1.73 4.23 13.96
CA LEU A 198 -1.27 4.31 15.35
C LEU A 198 -0.05 5.23 15.47
N GLU A 199 0.87 5.15 14.51
CA GLU A 199 2.01 6.07 14.43
C GLU A 199 1.56 7.52 14.20
N GLY A 200 0.50 7.75 13.43
CA GLY A 200 -0.10 9.07 13.30
C GLY A 200 -0.79 9.57 14.57
N LEU A 201 -1.32 8.69 15.44
CA LEU A 201 -1.79 9.10 16.77
C LEU A 201 -0.63 9.56 17.64
N LEU A 202 0.54 8.94 17.51
CA LEU A 202 1.77 9.39 18.16
C LEU A 202 2.15 10.80 17.69
N LEU A 203 2.12 11.07 16.37
CA LEU A 203 2.30 12.42 15.81
C LEU A 203 1.33 13.41 16.48
N VAL A 204 0.02 13.13 16.47
CA VAL A 204 -0.99 14.00 17.10
C VAL A 204 -0.74 14.19 18.61
N SER A 205 -0.27 13.15 19.30
CA SER A 205 0.04 13.23 20.74
C SER A 205 1.37 13.88 21.09
N GLN A 206 2.32 13.96 20.16
CA GLN A 206 3.66 14.54 20.32
C GLN A 206 3.79 15.98 19.77
N LEU A 207 2.76 16.47 19.08
CA LEU A 207 2.59 17.90 18.79
C LEU A 207 2.55 18.87 20.01
N PRO A 208 2.47 18.49 21.30
CA PRO A 208 2.48 19.45 22.42
C PRO A 208 3.70 20.35 22.50
N GLU A 209 4.86 20.02 21.89
CA GLU A 209 6.03 20.92 21.96
C GLU A 209 5.98 22.11 20.99
N LYS A 210 4.92 22.24 20.15
CA LYS A 210 4.69 23.47 19.37
C LYS A 210 3.23 23.90 19.40
N PRO A 211 2.80 24.64 20.43
CA PRO A 211 1.49 25.24 20.43
C PRO A 211 1.45 26.43 19.44
N PHE A 212 0.44 26.41 18.56
CA PHE A 212 -0.14 27.50 17.76
C PHE A 212 0.59 27.99 16.50
N THR A 213 0.45 27.21 15.42
CA THR A 213 0.03 27.80 14.13
C THR A 213 -1.33 27.22 13.76
N HIS A 214 -2.22 28.01 13.16
CA HIS A 214 -3.54 27.52 12.67
C HIS A 214 -3.40 26.30 11.74
N GLU A 215 -2.28 26.20 11.04
CA GLU A 215 -1.97 25.06 10.17
C GLU A 215 -1.80 23.76 10.96
N GLY A 216 -1.10 23.76 12.10
CA GLY A 216 -0.89 22.54 12.91
C GLY A 216 -2.18 21.97 13.53
N GLU A 217 -3.09 22.84 13.97
CA GLU A 217 -4.41 22.45 14.48
C GLU A 217 -5.27 21.86 13.38
N ALA A 218 -5.33 22.52 12.21
CA ALA A 218 -6.07 22.01 11.05
C ALA A 218 -5.53 20.67 10.55
N HIS A 219 -4.21 20.46 10.56
CA HIS A 219 -3.60 19.16 10.22
C HIS A 219 -3.98 18.06 11.22
N SER A 220 -4.02 18.38 12.52
CA SER A 220 -4.39 17.43 13.57
C SER A 220 -5.86 17.02 13.49
N GLU A 221 -6.77 17.99 13.30
CA GLU A 221 -8.20 17.70 13.10
C GLU A 221 -8.43 16.85 11.85
N ARG A 222 -7.73 17.17 10.77
CA ARG A 222 -7.82 16.44 9.52
C ARG A 222 -7.30 15.00 9.65
N PHE A 223 -6.19 14.80 10.37
CA PHE A 223 -5.70 13.48 10.70
C PHE A 223 -6.74 12.69 11.50
N LEU A 224 -7.30 13.28 12.55
CA LEU A 224 -8.30 12.61 13.39
C LEU A 224 -9.53 12.19 12.59
N LYS A 225 -9.95 12.98 11.60
CA LYS A 225 -11.02 12.60 10.67
C LYS A 225 -10.63 11.37 9.83
N PHE A 226 -9.44 11.33 9.23
CA PHE A 226 -8.99 10.14 8.50
C PHE A 226 -8.89 8.91 9.40
N HIS A 227 -8.44 9.09 10.64
CA HIS A 227 -8.39 8.01 11.62
C HIS A 227 -9.80 7.49 11.93
N GLU A 228 -10.75 8.37 12.23
CA GLU A 228 -12.15 8.01 12.47
C GLU A 228 -12.76 7.24 11.28
N ILE A 229 -12.53 7.73 10.05
CA ILE A 229 -13.03 7.08 8.84
C ILE A 229 -12.38 5.70 8.64
N ALA A 230 -11.08 5.55 8.92
CA ALA A 230 -10.42 4.24 8.89
C ALA A 230 -11.05 3.25 9.88
N LEU A 231 -11.41 3.70 11.08
CA LEU A 231 -12.11 2.86 12.05
C LEU A 231 -13.51 2.43 11.56
N GLN A 232 -14.22 3.33 10.89
CA GLN A 232 -15.52 3.02 10.27
C GLN A 232 -15.38 2.00 9.15
N LEU A 233 -14.39 2.16 8.27
CA LEU A 233 -14.06 1.18 7.22
C LEU A 233 -13.77 -0.19 7.82
N ASN A 234 -12.94 -0.25 8.86
CA ASN A 234 -12.58 -1.50 9.54
C ASN A 234 -13.79 -2.15 10.22
N ALA A 235 -14.59 -1.38 10.96
CA ALA A 235 -15.78 -1.88 11.63
C ALA A 235 -16.82 -2.40 10.63
N ALA A 236 -17.04 -1.67 9.52
CA ALA A 236 -17.95 -2.09 8.46
C ALA A 236 -17.47 -3.37 7.75
N ALA A 237 -16.15 -3.49 7.49
CA ALA A 237 -15.57 -4.71 6.94
C ALA A 237 -15.73 -5.91 7.90
N ARG A 238 -15.45 -5.74 9.20
CA ARG A 238 -15.65 -6.79 10.23
C ARG A 238 -17.11 -7.20 10.39
N GLY A 239 -18.03 -6.24 10.23
CA GLY A 239 -19.47 -6.47 10.32
C GLY A 239 -20.12 -6.93 9.01
N ASP A 240 -19.35 -7.18 7.95
CA ASP A 240 -19.83 -7.50 6.61
C ASP A 240 -20.92 -6.52 6.10
N ASN A 241 -20.75 -5.23 6.42
CA ASN A 241 -21.72 -4.19 6.09
C ASN A 241 -21.24 -3.36 4.88
N LYS A 242 -21.62 -3.81 3.68
CA LYS A 242 -21.28 -3.17 2.40
C LYS A 242 -21.68 -1.68 2.35
N LEU A 243 -22.86 -1.34 2.86
CA LEU A 243 -23.39 0.04 2.81
C LEU A 243 -22.56 0.97 3.70
N ALA A 244 -22.36 0.59 4.97
CA ALA A 244 -21.55 1.38 5.89
C ALA A 244 -20.10 1.50 5.42
N TRP A 245 -19.57 0.46 4.77
CA TRP A 245 -18.22 0.51 4.20
C TRP A 245 -18.17 1.51 3.04
N SER A 246 -19.16 1.49 2.14
CA SER A 246 -19.26 2.45 1.04
C SER A 246 -19.42 3.90 1.55
N GLU A 247 -20.25 4.13 2.56
CA GLU A 247 -20.43 5.47 3.14
C GLU A 247 -19.13 5.99 3.78
N ALA A 248 -18.40 5.13 4.48
CA ALA A 248 -17.08 5.49 5.03
C ALA A 248 -16.05 5.74 3.91
N ALA A 249 -16.09 4.98 2.82
CA ALA A 249 -15.26 5.21 1.64
C ALA A 249 -15.54 6.57 1.01
N ASP A 250 -16.81 6.94 0.85
CA ASP A 250 -17.21 8.24 0.31
C ASP A 250 -16.71 9.39 1.21
N ARG A 251 -16.87 9.25 2.53
CA ARG A 251 -16.31 10.20 3.51
C ARG A 251 -14.79 10.34 3.42
N TRP A 252 -14.05 9.26 3.16
CA TRP A 252 -12.60 9.33 2.95
C TRP A 252 -12.27 10.23 1.76
N ILE A 253 -12.93 9.99 0.63
CA ILE A 253 -12.70 10.74 -0.62
C ILE A 253 -13.13 12.20 -0.47
N GLU A 254 -14.23 12.47 0.24
CA GLU A 254 -14.68 13.83 0.54
C GLU A 254 -13.71 14.60 1.46
N ASN A 255 -13.08 13.91 2.42
CA ASN A 255 -12.08 14.50 3.31
C ASN A 255 -10.71 14.71 2.64
N SER A 256 -10.47 14.08 1.48
CA SER A 256 -9.31 14.36 0.65
C SER A 256 -9.41 15.72 -0.03
N ASN A 257 -8.27 16.43 -0.09
CA ASN A 257 -8.20 17.68 -0.84
C ASN A 257 -8.06 17.42 -2.36
N GLU A 258 -8.16 18.46 -3.18
CA GLU A 258 -8.12 18.29 -4.64
C GLU A 258 -6.76 17.74 -5.15
N GLU A 259 -5.65 18.14 -4.55
CA GLU A 259 -4.32 17.63 -4.91
C GLU A 259 -4.20 16.13 -4.63
N GLU A 260 -4.72 15.68 -3.49
CA GLU A 260 -4.78 14.27 -3.12
C GLU A 260 -5.70 13.49 -4.05
N LYS A 261 -6.90 14.01 -4.36
CA LYS A 261 -7.81 13.35 -5.32
C LYS A 261 -7.14 13.16 -6.68
N VAL A 262 -6.47 14.19 -7.17
CA VAL A 262 -5.68 14.13 -8.42
C VAL A 262 -4.54 13.12 -8.29
N SER A 263 -3.81 13.11 -7.17
CA SER A 263 -2.74 12.14 -6.90
C SER A 263 -3.25 10.70 -6.86
N ILE A 264 -4.37 10.45 -6.20
CA ILE A 264 -5.02 9.14 -6.12
C ILE A 264 -5.41 8.67 -7.52
N GLN A 265 -6.08 9.52 -8.30
CA GLN A 265 -6.49 9.17 -9.66
C GLN A 265 -5.30 8.92 -10.57
N ARG A 266 -4.25 9.76 -10.49
CA ARG A 266 -3.02 9.58 -11.26
C ARG A 266 -2.36 8.24 -10.93
N THR A 267 -2.20 7.92 -9.63
CA THR A 267 -1.63 6.64 -9.22
C THR A 267 -2.49 5.46 -9.64
N LEU A 268 -3.81 5.56 -9.56
CA LEU A 268 -4.69 4.50 -10.09
C LEU A 268 -4.54 4.30 -11.58
N ASN A 269 -4.43 5.38 -12.37
CA ASN A 269 -4.22 5.28 -13.81
C ASN A 269 -2.87 4.63 -14.13
N GLU A 270 -1.80 5.06 -13.45
CA GLU A 270 -0.46 4.46 -13.59
C GLU A 270 -0.48 2.97 -13.24
N LEU A 271 -1.11 2.63 -12.11
CA LEU A 271 -1.26 1.26 -11.66
C LEU A 271 -2.03 0.44 -12.70
N SER A 272 -3.24 0.83 -13.08
CA SER A 272 -4.06 0.14 -14.08
C SER A 272 -3.33 -0.04 -15.40
N ASN A 273 -2.65 0.99 -15.91
CA ASN A 273 -1.87 0.88 -17.14
C ASN A 273 -0.72 -0.12 -16.99
N ASN A 274 -0.01 -0.10 -15.86
CA ASN A 274 1.06 -1.06 -15.57
C ASN A 274 0.54 -2.48 -15.33
N GLN A 275 -0.78 -2.69 -15.20
CA GLN A 275 -1.40 -4.00 -15.08
C GLN A 275 -1.89 -4.58 -16.40
N MET A 276 -1.75 -3.83 -17.50
CA MET A 276 -2.11 -4.33 -18.81
C MET A 276 -0.92 -5.06 -19.43
N SER A 277 -1.21 -6.21 -20.02
CA SER A 277 -0.34 -6.84 -21.01
C SER A 277 -0.26 -5.99 -22.28
N SER A 278 0.78 -6.25 -23.06
CA SER A 278 0.97 -5.68 -24.40
C SER A 278 -0.25 -5.90 -25.29
N GLU A 279 -0.84 -7.10 -25.26
CA GLU A 279 -2.03 -7.43 -26.04
C GLU A 279 -3.26 -6.61 -25.60
N GLU A 280 -3.46 -6.44 -24.29
CA GLU A 280 -4.56 -5.64 -23.76
C GLU A 280 -4.42 -4.15 -24.12
N ARG A 281 -3.19 -3.63 -24.13
CA ARG A 281 -2.90 -2.25 -24.57
C ARG A 281 -3.22 -2.07 -26.05
N ASP A 282 -2.78 -2.99 -26.90
CA ASP A 282 -3.09 -2.99 -28.34
C ASP A 282 -4.62 -3.03 -28.57
N ALA A 283 -5.33 -3.88 -27.83
CA ALA A 283 -6.79 -3.99 -27.90
C ALA A 283 -7.51 -2.71 -27.43
N ALA A 284 -6.95 -1.99 -26.46
CA ALA A 284 -7.48 -0.72 -25.96
C ALA A 284 -7.06 0.50 -26.80
N GLY A 285 -6.21 0.33 -27.81
CA GLY A 285 -5.65 1.45 -28.59
C GLY A 285 -4.70 2.33 -27.78
N ILE A 286 -4.12 1.80 -26.70
CA ILE A 286 -3.15 2.49 -25.85
C ILE A 286 -1.77 2.24 -26.44
N GLU A 287 -1.01 3.32 -26.67
CA GLU A 287 0.34 3.21 -27.22
C GLU A 287 1.23 2.33 -26.34
N GLN A 288 2.02 1.46 -27.00
CA GLN A 288 3.00 0.64 -26.31
C GLN A 288 4.08 1.55 -25.72
N PRO A 289 4.35 1.43 -24.42
CA PRO A 289 5.29 2.31 -23.77
C PRO A 289 6.74 2.07 -24.25
N THR A 290 7.46 3.14 -24.58
CA THR A 290 8.70 3.09 -25.39
C THR A 290 10.00 3.13 -24.58
N GLY A 291 9.94 2.85 -23.27
CA GLY A 291 11.09 2.92 -22.34
C GLY A 291 11.57 4.34 -22.01
N LYS A 292 11.11 5.35 -22.76
CA LYS A 292 11.10 6.75 -22.32
C LYS A 292 9.80 6.92 -21.54
N GLY A 293 9.88 7.11 -20.22
CA GLY A 293 8.70 7.33 -19.39
C GLY A 293 7.75 8.35 -20.03
N ILE A 294 6.45 8.19 -19.75
CA ILE A 294 5.45 9.20 -20.10
C ILE A 294 5.94 10.53 -19.52
N ASN A 295 6.26 11.49 -20.40
CA ASN A 295 6.58 12.86 -20.03
C ASN A 295 5.34 13.54 -19.44
#